data_AF-A0A168JD89-F1
#
_entry.id   AF-A0A168JD89-F1
#
_cell.length_a   1.000
_cell.length_b   1.000
_cell.length_c   1.000
_cell.angle_alpha   90.00
_cell.angle_beta   90.00
_cell.angle_gamma   90.00
#
_symmetry.space_group_name_H-M   'P 1'
#
loop_
_entity.id
_entity.type
_entity.pdbx_description
1 polymer ?
#
loop_
_entity_poly.entity_id
_entity_poly.type
_entity_poly.pdbx_seq_one_letter_code
_entity_poly.pdbx_strand_id
1 'polypeptide(L)'
;MTQQEHQQRQQVEQQLRQNWRQLRYRLLDQFGQVSASDLDAATGINDLIARIADKTHHSERYVENRLRELAGVGASEGGQSGERFGGGEQGGQGRQGQPFGSQ
;
A
#
# COMPACT_ATOMS: atom_id res chain seq x y z
N MET A 1 -6.65 19.02 13.77
CA MET A 1 -6.47 17.57 13.54
C MET A 1 -7.18 16.84 14.67
N THR A 2 -8.13 15.97 14.34
CA THR A 2 -8.96 15.26 15.31
C THR A 2 -8.26 13.98 15.79
N GLN A 3 -8.51 13.55 17.03
CA GLN A 3 -7.87 12.39 17.66
C GLN A 3 -7.99 11.08 16.82
N GLN A 4 -9.03 10.97 16.00
CA GLN A 4 -9.23 9.87 15.06
C GLN A 4 -8.20 9.86 13.92
N GLU A 5 -7.78 11.04 13.44
CA GLU A 5 -6.79 11.17 12.38
C GLU A 5 -5.41 10.66 12.84
N HIS A 6 -5.07 10.92 14.12
CA HIS A 6 -3.86 10.38 14.74
C HIS A 6 -3.90 8.86 14.91
N GLN A 7 -5.04 8.28 15.31
CA GLN A 7 -5.18 6.82 15.43
C GLN A 7 -5.10 6.14 14.06
N GLN A 8 -5.75 6.70 13.04
CA GLN A 8 -5.72 6.15 11.70
C GLN A 8 -4.30 6.23 11.10
N ARG A 9 -3.60 7.35 11.29
CA ARG A 9 -2.20 7.49 10.88
C ARG A 9 -1.27 6.47 11.53
N GLN A 10 -1.45 6.17 12.81
CA GLN A 10 -0.65 5.15 13.49
C GLN A 10 -0.90 3.74 12.96
N GLN A 11 -2.13 3.40 12.58
CA GLN A 11 -2.41 2.13 11.92
C GLN A 11 -1.79 2.06 10.52
N VAL A 12 -1.91 3.15 9.75
CA VAL A 12 -1.28 3.26 8.43
C VAL A 12 0.24 3.13 8.57
N GLU A 13 0.88 3.82 9.52
CA GLU A 13 2.33 3.75 9.73
C GLU A 13 2.79 2.33 10.11
N GLN A 14 2.03 1.64 10.98
CA GLN A 14 2.35 0.25 11.33
C GLN A 14 2.25 -0.67 10.12
N GLN A 15 1.20 -0.56 9.31
CA GLN A 15 1.04 -1.35 8.08
C GLN A 15 2.12 -0.98 7.04
N LEU A 16 2.49 0.30 6.96
CA LEU A 16 3.57 0.79 6.12
C LEU A 16 4.90 0.18 6.51
N ARG A 17 5.21 0.10 7.81
CA ARG A 17 6.44 -0.54 8.31
C ARG A 17 6.43 -2.04 8.07
N GLN A 18 5.31 -2.72 8.35
CA GLN A 18 5.19 -4.17 8.13
C GLN A 18 5.37 -4.54 6.65
N ASN A 19 4.80 -3.75 5.74
CA ASN A 19 4.87 -3.99 4.30
C ASN A 19 5.90 -3.11 3.59
N TRP A 20 6.82 -2.47 4.34
CA TRP A 20 7.70 -1.40 3.82
C TRP A 20 8.50 -1.86 2.62
N ARG A 21 9.03 -3.09 2.67
CA ARG A 21 9.80 -3.67 1.57
C ARG A 21 9.01 -3.69 0.27
N GLN A 22 7.75 -4.11 0.30
CA GLN A 22 6.94 -4.21 -0.92
C GLN A 22 6.36 -2.86 -1.33
N LEU A 23 5.95 -2.04 -0.35
CA LEU A 23 5.48 -0.68 -0.58
C LEU A 23 6.55 0.19 -1.21
N ARG A 24 7.80 0.07 -0.75
CA ARG A 24 8.95 0.79 -1.32
C ARG A 24 9.09 0.52 -2.81
N TYR A 25 9.00 -0.72 -3.27
CA TYR A 25 9.07 -1.01 -4.71
C TYR A 25 7.91 -0.39 -5.48
N ARG A 26 6.68 -0.46 -4.95
CA ARG A 26 5.52 0.18 -5.58
C ARG A 26 5.62 1.70 -5.60
N LEU A 27 6.15 2.30 -4.54
CA LEU A 27 6.38 3.74 -4.47
C LEU A 27 7.45 4.18 -5.46
N LEU A 28 8.53 3.40 -5.63
CA LEU A 28 9.55 3.68 -6.63
C LEU A 28 9.02 3.54 -8.06
N ASP A 29 8.12 2.59 -8.30
CA ASP A 29 7.46 2.41 -9.59
C ASP A 29 6.46 3.56 -9.89
N GLN A 30 5.60 3.88 -8.92
CA GLN A 30 4.59 4.94 -9.02
C GLN A 30 5.21 6.34 -9.09
N PHE A 31 6.25 6.56 -8.28
CA PHE A 31 6.95 7.83 -8.10
C PHE A 31 8.40 7.67 -8.58
N GLY A 32 8.61 7.32 -9.85
CA GLY A 32 9.93 7.07 -10.44
C GLY A 32 10.93 8.24 -10.39
N GLN A 33 10.51 9.42 -9.95
CA GLN A 33 11.39 10.57 -9.67
C GLN A 33 12.01 10.54 -8.26
N VAL A 34 11.46 9.74 -7.34
CA VAL A 34 11.96 9.61 -5.98
C VAL A 34 12.96 8.46 -5.92
N SER A 35 14.10 8.65 -5.25
CA SER A 35 15.07 7.57 -5.11
C SER A 35 14.78 6.69 -3.90
N ALA A 36 15.26 5.46 -3.95
CA ALA A 36 15.14 4.52 -2.84
C ALA A 36 15.74 5.08 -1.54
N SER A 37 16.78 5.92 -1.65
CA SER A 37 17.41 6.60 -0.51
C SER A 37 16.54 7.71 0.08
N ASP A 38 15.78 8.44 -0.74
CA ASP A 38 14.85 9.48 -0.26
C ASP A 38 13.70 8.86 0.56
N LEU A 39 13.21 7.70 0.12
CA LEU A 39 12.18 6.95 0.85
C LEU A 39 12.72 6.40 2.18
N ASP A 40 13.95 5.87 2.19
CA ASP A 40 14.59 5.29 3.38
C ASP A 40 14.98 6.35 4.42
N ALA A 41 15.32 7.56 3.97
CA ALA A 41 15.61 8.70 4.82
C ALA A 41 14.37 9.24 5.57
N ALA A 42 13.16 8.87 5.13
CA ALA A 42 11.94 9.31 5.78
C ALA A 42 11.75 8.61 7.14
N THR A 43 11.70 9.41 8.21
CA THR A 43 11.60 8.90 9.59
C THR A 43 10.15 8.58 10.01
N GLY A 44 9.17 9.04 9.24
CA GLY A 44 7.75 8.83 9.49
C GLY A 44 6.87 9.25 8.32
N ILE A 45 5.55 9.07 8.45
CA ILE A 45 4.63 9.22 7.32
C ILE A 45 4.55 10.66 6.78
N ASN A 46 4.62 11.67 7.65
CA ASN A 46 4.59 13.08 7.22
C ASN A 46 5.84 13.45 6.43
N ASP A 47 7.01 13.00 6.88
CA ASP A 47 8.29 13.26 6.21
C ASP A 47 8.33 12.55 4.85
N LEU A 48 7.81 11.32 4.80
CA LEU A 48 7.67 10.56 3.56
C LEU A 48 6.77 11.28 2.55
N ILE A 49 5.60 11.75 2.99
CA ILE A 49 4.66 12.51 2.14
C ILE A 49 5.32 13.77 1.60
N ALA A 50 5.95 14.57 2.47
CA ALA A 50 6.58 15.83 2.08
C ALA A 50 7.73 15.61 1.09
N ARG A 51 8.58 14.59 1.31
CA ARG A 51 9.69 14.25 0.39
C ARG A 51 9.20 13.81 -0.97
N ILE A 52 8.21 12.91 -1.02
CA ILE A 52 7.66 12.45 -2.30
C ILE A 52 7.02 13.65 -3.02
N ALA A 53 6.22 14.44 -2.32
CA ALA A 53 5.58 15.64 -2.88
C ALA A 53 6.60 16.62 -3.46
N ASP A 54 7.68 16.91 -2.73
CA ASP A 54 8.79 17.75 -3.18
C ASP A 54 9.47 17.21 -4.44
N LYS A 55 9.85 15.94 -4.46
CA LYS A 55 10.59 15.34 -5.58
C LYS A 55 9.75 15.13 -6.84
N THR A 56 8.47 14.79 -6.66
CA THR A 56 7.55 14.47 -7.75
C THR A 56 6.70 15.66 -8.19
N HIS A 57 6.78 16.78 -7.47
CA HIS A 57 5.91 17.95 -7.64
C HIS A 57 4.41 17.62 -7.50
N HIS A 58 4.05 16.55 -6.79
CA HIS A 58 2.67 16.23 -6.44
C HIS A 58 2.25 16.92 -5.15
N SER A 59 0.94 17.11 -4.96
CA SER A 59 0.42 17.63 -3.71
C SER A 59 0.52 16.58 -2.59
N GLU A 60 0.84 17.02 -1.38
CA GLU A 60 0.92 16.15 -0.19
C GLU A 60 -0.36 15.33 0.02
N ARG A 61 -1.53 15.93 -0.24
CA ARG A 61 -2.84 15.26 -0.17
C ARG A 61 -2.98 14.10 -1.15
N TYR A 62 -2.43 14.23 -2.35
CA TYR A 62 -2.42 13.15 -3.34
C TYR A 62 -1.53 12.00 -2.87
N VAL A 63 -0.33 12.32 -2.39
CA VAL A 63 0.63 11.34 -1.88
C VAL A 63 0.10 10.62 -0.64
N GLU A 64 -0.53 11.34 0.29
CA GLU A 64 -1.18 10.78 1.48
C GLU A 64 -2.28 9.78 1.11
N ASN A 65 -3.17 10.15 0.19
CA ASN A 65 -4.19 9.24 -0.32
C ASN A 65 -3.54 8.00 -0.92
N ARG A 66 -2.50 8.16 -1.74
CA ARG A 66 -1.83 7.04 -2.40
C ARG A 66 -1.14 6.11 -1.41
N LEU A 67 -0.47 6.64 -0.38
CA LEU A 67 0.13 5.83 0.68
C LEU A 67 -0.92 5.04 1.46
N ARG A 68 -2.08 5.64 1.72
CA ARG A 68 -3.19 4.99 2.42
C ARG A 68 -3.85 3.89 1.60
N GLU A 69 -3.97 4.08 0.28
CA GLU A 69 -4.37 3.04 -0.68
C GLU A 69 -3.36 1.90 -0.72
N LEU A 70 -2.07 2.23 -0.87
CA LEU A 70 -1.00 1.24 -0.97
C LEU A 70 -0.85 0.41 0.32
N ALA A 71 -0.98 1.04 1.49
CA ALA A 71 -0.95 0.37 2.79
C ALA A 71 -2.15 -0.56 3.02
N GLY A 72 -3.20 -0.49 2.18
CA GLY A 72 -4.39 -1.34 2.32
C GLY A 72 -5.47 -0.78 3.25
N VAL A 73 -5.29 0.43 3.81
CA VAL A 73 -6.28 1.11 4.68
C VAL A 73 -7.45 1.72 3.87
N GLY A 74 -7.58 1.34 2.60
CA GLY A 74 -8.67 1.72 1.70
C GLY A 74 -8.71 0.91 0.41
N ALA A 75 -8.07 -0.27 0.37
CA ALA A 75 -8.00 -1.13 -0.83
C ALA A 75 -9.31 -1.92 -1.10
N SER A 76 -10.45 -1.28 -0.78
CA SER A 76 -11.79 -1.72 -1.13
C SER A 76 -12.43 -0.58 -1.93
N GLU A 77 -11.98 -0.28 -3.16
CA GLU A 77 -12.81 0.31 -4.24
C GLU A 77 -12.07 0.89 -5.47
N GLY A 78 -10.74 1.06 -5.51
CA GLY A 78 -10.11 1.84 -6.59
C GLY A 78 -9.01 1.15 -7.41
N GLY A 79 -9.37 0.47 -8.50
CA GLY A 79 -8.49 0.33 -9.68
C GLY A 79 -7.43 -0.78 -9.68
N GLN A 80 -7.85 -1.99 -10.02
CA GLN A 80 -7.29 -2.83 -11.10
C GLN A 80 -5.82 -2.59 -11.51
N SER A 81 -4.86 -3.16 -10.78
CA SER A 81 -3.60 -3.71 -11.29
C SER A 81 -2.88 -4.45 -10.17
N GLY A 82 -3.23 -5.72 -10.01
CA GLY A 82 -2.61 -6.57 -8.99
C GLY A 82 -3.37 -7.85 -8.70
N GLU A 83 -3.74 -8.62 -9.72
CA GLU A 83 -3.68 -10.07 -9.55
C GLU A 83 -2.32 -10.39 -8.91
N ARG A 84 -2.32 -10.99 -7.70
CA ARG A 84 -1.16 -11.28 -6.81
C ARG A 84 -0.78 -10.20 -5.78
N PHE A 85 -1.62 -9.99 -4.78
CA PHE A 85 -1.10 -9.92 -3.41
C PHE A 85 -1.62 -11.11 -2.62
N GLY A 86 -0.89 -12.21 -2.76
CA GLY A 86 -1.07 -13.43 -1.98
C GLY A 86 -0.75 -13.15 -0.52
N GLY A 87 -1.80 -13.08 0.29
CA GLY A 87 -1.80 -13.18 1.74
C GLY A 87 -3.07 -13.93 2.13
N GLY A 88 -3.13 -15.21 1.74
CA GLY A 88 -4.31 -16.06 1.89
C GLY A 88 -3.93 -17.46 2.37
N GLU A 89 -3.06 -17.59 3.37
CA GLU A 89 -3.09 -18.77 4.23
C GLU A 89 -4.17 -18.56 5.29
N GLN A 90 -5.42 -18.76 4.85
CA GLN A 90 -6.53 -19.13 5.71
C GLN A 90 -7.14 -20.40 5.11
N GLY A 91 -6.77 -21.52 5.73
CA GLY A 91 -7.39 -22.81 5.46
C GLY A 91 -8.89 -22.75 5.75
N GLY A 92 -9.65 -23.48 4.94
CA GLY A 92 -11.09 -23.59 5.15
C GLY A 92 -11.84 -24.13 3.94
N GLN A 93 -11.83 -25.45 3.81
CA GLN A 93 -12.95 -26.25 3.29
C GLN A 93 -13.33 -26.13 1.81
N GLY A 94 -13.00 -27.20 1.08
CA GLY A 94 -14.02 -27.93 0.34
C GLY A 94 -14.33 -27.44 -1.07
N ARG A 95 -13.56 -27.94 -2.05
CA ARG A 95 -14.14 -28.43 -3.31
C ARG A 95 -13.34 -29.62 -3.83
N GLN A 96 -13.53 -30.70 -3.09
CA GLN A 96 -13.44 -32.08 -3.54
C GLN A 96 -14.29 -32.27 -4.80
N GLY A 97 -13.72 -32.95 -5.80
CA GLY A 97 -14.46 -33.80 -6.74
C GLY A 97 -15.33 -33.12 -7.79
N GLN A 98 -14.89 -33.19 -9.04
CA GLN A 98 -15.78 -33.46 -10.17
C GLN A 98 -14.99 -34.20 -11.27
N PRO A 99 -15.09 -35.53 -11.34
CA PRO A 99 -14.87 -36.29 -12.56
C PRO A 99 -16.23 -36.59 -13.19
N PHE A 100 -16.68 -35.82 -14.19
CA PHE A 100 -17.79 -36.26 -15.05
C PHE A 100 -17.58 -35.74 -16.47
N GLY A 101 -17.48 -36.67 -17.42
CA GLY A 101 -17.30 -36.39 -18.84
C GLY A 101 -18.60 -36.22 -19.61
N SER A 102 -18.45 -35.88 -20.89
CA SER A 102 -19.20 -36.34 -22.07
C SER A 102 -19.07 -35.29 -23.18
N GLN A 103 -18.31 -35.61 -24.24
CA GLN A 103 -18.77 -35.55 -25.64
C GLN A 103 -17.83 -36.34 -26.54
#